data_AF-A0A6I2FC21-F1
#
_entry.id   AF-A0A6I2FC21-F1
#
_cell.length_a   1.000
_cell.length_b   1.000
_cell.length_c   1.000
_cell.angle_alpha   90.00
_cell.angle_beta   90.00
_cell.angle_gamma   90.00
#
_symmetry.space_group_name_H-M   'P 1'
#
loop_
_entity.id
_entity.type
_entity.pdbx_description
1 polymer ?
#
loop_
_entity_poly.entity_id
_entity_poly.type
_entity_poly.pdbx_seq_one_letter_code
_entity_poly.pdbx_strand_id
1 'polypeptide(L)'
;MLGIDIGGSGSRVALVVGGAGGAGGAGGAGGARGARGAGGALVVGGAGGAGGAGTRLELTGERAGVTAGGSSVPETALALVRAARQAWPDETDAIAGIGLGATGLGTLVRDPAAFASALAQAVVDAPAPRPNEQPGPPPEPHRHPQPRPRVAIAIDAVTAHLGALAGRPGAIVALGTGVIGFGTDGDGVWRRVDGWGHLLGDRGGGAWIGQRGLEAALRTYDGLDTAGAALLDAAKARFGAPETWPAQLYTRDDRAGVLASFAPDVAEAAASGDSAAGDILARAGTEAARTGLAALHPSLPPRLAATGGLLAAGGRLVSAFRDTVAAERPDVDLVDPAGDPLDGALLLAERAVTGAVRTHSPYVWLAERSA
;
A
#
# COMPACT_ATOMS: atom_id res chain seq x y z
N MET A 1 4.68 -14.25 -12.10
CA MET A 1 4.25 -14.02 -10.69
C MET A 1 3.17 -12.97 -10.67
N LEU A 2 2.12 -13.13 -9.84
CA LEU A 2 1.03 -12.16 -9.70
C LEU A 2 1.13 -11.45 -8.34
N GLY A 3 1.22 -10.12 -8.35
CA GLY A 3 1.23 -9.28 -7.14
C GLY A 3 -0.06 -8.47 -7.07
N ILE A 4 -0.67 -8.40 -5.89
CA ILE A 4 -1.90 -7.65 -5.62
C ILE A 4 -1.65 -6.70 -4.44
N ASP A 5 -1.94 -5.42 -4.64
CA ASP A 5 -1.84 -4.38 -3.62
C ASP A 5 -3.23 -3.76 -3.42
N ILE A 6 -3.79 -3.87 -2.21
CA ILE A 6 -5.08 -3.29 -1.83
C ILE A 6 -4.85 -2.32 -0.68
N GLY A 7 -4.51 -1.09 -1.05
CA GLY A 7 -4.21 -0.01 -0.10
C GLY A 7 -5.26 1.09 -0.06
N GLY A 8 -5.12 1.99 0.90
CA GLY A 8 -6.02 3.15 1.06
C GLY A 8 -6.02 4.13 -0.12
N SER A 9 -5.01 4.11 -0.99
CA SER A 9 -4.95 4.95 -2.20
C SER A 9 -5.68 4.34 -3.40
N GLY A 10 -6.01 3.05 -3.37
CA GLY A 10 -6.60 2.31 -4.49
C GLY A 10 -6.05 0.88 -4.54
N SER A 11 -6.60 0.07 -5.44
CA SER A 11 -6.18 -1.33 -5.59
C SER A 11 -5.48 -1.54 -6.93
N ARG A 12 -4.42 -2.36 -6.95
CA ARG A 12 -3.62 -2.62 -8.14
C ARG A 12 -3.25 -4.10 -8.23
N VAL A 13 -3.06 -4.58 -9.45
CA VAL A 13 -2.54 -5.92 -9.73
C VAL A 13 -1.47 -5.85 -10.81
N ALA A 14 -0.37 -6.55 -10.59
CA ALA A 14 0.70 -6.68 -11.56
C ALA A 14 1.03 -8.15 -11.85
N LEU A 15 1.29 -8.43 -13.12
CA LEU A 15 1.79 -9.71 -13.60
C LEU A 15 3.20 -9.52 -14.16
N VAL A 16 4.16 -10.30 -13.67
CA VAL A 16 5.50 -10.39 -14.25
C VAL A 16 5.61 -11.67 -15.07
N VAL A 17 5.88 -11.49 -16.37
CA VAL A 17 5.99 -12.54 -17.39
C VAL A 17 7.46 -12.66 -17.83
N GLY A 18 8.05 -13.85 -17.66
CA GLY A 18 9.46 -14.12 -17.98
C GLY A 18 10.44 -13.76 -16.85
N GLY A 19 11.39 -14.66 -16.57
CA GLY A 19 12.39 -14.50 -15.50
C GLY A 19 12.71 -15.76 -14.71
N ALA A 20 12.93 -16.90 -15.39
CA ALA A 20 13.58 -18.06 -14.79
C ALA A 20 14.80 -18.43 -15.65
N GLY A 21 15.97 -17.88 -15.28
CA GLY A 21 17.28 -18.35 -15.73
C GLY A 21 17.93 -17.54 -16.87
N GLY A 22 19.19 -17.12 -16.65
CA GLY A 22 20.12 -16.74 -17.72
C GLY A 22 21.03 -15.56 -17.40
N ALA A 23 22.28 -15.86 -17.03
CA ALA A 23 23.38 -14.89 -17.01
C ALA A 23 23.89 -14.62 -18.43
N GLY A 24 24.22 -13.36 -18.74
CA GLY A 24 25.15 -12.99 -19.82
C GLY A 24 24.55 -12.17 -20.97
N GLY A 25 25.22 -11.06 -21.30
CA GLY A 25 25.08 -10.38 -22.60
C GLY A 25 24.74 -8.89 -22.51
N ALA A 26 25.73 -8.05 -22.78
CA ALA A 26 25.60 -6.59 -22.88
C ALA A 26 24.90 -6.15 -24.18
N GLY A 27 24.23 -4.99 -24.13
CA GLY A 27 24.10 -4.11 -25.30
C GLY A 27 22.73 -3.49 -25.56
N GLY A 28 22.70 -2.16 -25.68
CA GLY A 28 21.71 -1.43 -26.49
C GLY A 28 20.69 -0.60 -25.73
N ALA A 29 20.97 0.69 -25.54
CA ALA A 29 19.99 1.69 -25.12
C ALA A 29 19.08 2.08 -26.30
N GLY A 30 17.76 1.96 -26.12
CA GLY A 30 16.75 2.37 -27.11
C GLY A 30 15.47 2.84 -26.42
N GLY A 31 15.01 4.05 -26.77
CA GLY A 31 13.97 4.82 -26.06
C GLY A 31 12.58 4.18 -26.02
N ALA A 32 11.89 4.43 -24.90
CA ALA A 32 10.53 3.96 -24.63
C ALA A 32 9.45 4.83 -25.33
N ARG A 33 8.48 4.17 -25.97
CA ARG A 33 7.17 4.73 -26.32
C ARG A 33 6.09 3.79 -25.78
N GLY A 34 5.24 4.29 -24.90
CA GLY A 34 4.07 3.56 -24.40
C GLY A 34 2.92 3.60 -25.42
N ALA A 35 2.26 2.47 -25.64
CA ALA A 35 1.00 2.37 -26.37
C ALA A 35 -0.11 1.90 -25.42
N ARG A 36 -1.27 2.57 -25.45
CA ARG A 36 -2.47 2.17 -24.72
C ARG A 36 -3.26 1.16 -25.55
N GLY A 37 -3.48 -0.04 -25.00
CA GLY A 37 -4.46 -1.00 -25.52
C GLY A 37 -5.86 -0.70 -25.00
N ALA A 38 -6.88 -1.01 -25.79
CA ALA A 38 -8.29 -0.84 -25.42
C ALA A 38 -8.64 -1.78 -24.24
N GLY A 39 -8.69 -1.24 -23.03
CA GLY A 39 -8.96 -1.99 -21.81
C GLY A 39 -8.37 -1.43 -20.52
N GLY A 40 -7.77 -0.23 -20.54
CA GLY A 40 -7.18 0.38 -19.33
C GLY A 40 -5.87 -0.29 -18.85
N ALA A 41 -5.44 -1.38 -19.49
CA ALA A 41 -4.14 -2.00 -19.25
C ALA A 41 -3.01 -1.06 -19.69
N LEU A 42 -2.14 -0.70 -18.74
CA LEU A 42 -0.90 -0.01 -19.04
C LEU A 42 0.21 -1.07 -19.12
N VAL A 43 0.76 -1.26 -20.32
CA VAL A 43 1.98 -2.05 -20.50
C VAL A 43 3.15 -1.13 -20.17
N VAL A 44 3.76 -1.31 -19.00
CA VAL A 44 4.97 -0.59 -18.62
C VAL A 44 6.16 -1.49 -18.93
N GLY A 45 6.82 -1.24 -20.06
CA GLY A 45 8.14 -1.81 -20.33
C GLY A 45 9.19 -1.12 -19.45
N GLY A 46 9.58 -1.75 -18.35
CA GLY A 46 10.58 -1.21 -17.42
C GLY A 46 11.75 -2.19 -17.24
N ALA A 47 12.97 -1.73 -17.49
CA ALA A 47 14.17 -2.40 -17.03
C ALA A 47 14.20 -2.34 -15.50
N GLY A 48 13.91 -3.47 -14.84
CA GLY A 48 13.88 -3.58 -13.39
C GLY A 48 15.25 -3.36 -12.76
N GLY A 49 15.27 -2.66 -11.63
CA GLY A 49 16.41 -2.65 -10.71
C GLY A 49 16.80 -4.08 -10.33
N ALA A 50 18.10 -4.33 -10.34
CA ALA A 50 18.82 -5.54 -9.95
C ALA A 50 17.99 -6.85 -9.86
N GLY A 51 17.67 -7.47 -11.01
CA GLY A 51 17.48 -8.92 -11.05
C GLY A 51 16.48 -9.56 -12.01
N GLY A 52 15.61 -8.83 -12.71
CA GLY A 52 14.55 -9.46 -13.50
C GLY A 52 14.36 -8.89 -14.90
N ALA A 53 14.79 -9.61 -15.93
CA ALA A 53 14.47 -9.36 -17.34
C ALA A 53 13.07 -9.89 -17.69
N GLY A 54 12.03 -9.35 -17.04
CA GLY A 54 10.63 -9.74 -17.23
C GLY A 54 9.75 -8.58 -17.66
N THR A 55 8.71 -8.86 -18.44
CA THR A 55 7.70 -7.87 -18.82
C THR A 55 6.69 -7.71 -17.69
N ARG A 56 6.45 -6.48 -17.24
CA ARG A 56 5.44 -6.15 -16.20
C ARG A 56 4.17 -5.61 -16.86
N LEU A 57 3.05 -6.26 -16.56
CA LEU A 57 1.71 -5.84 -16.94
C LEU A 57 0.97 -5.37 -15.69
N GLU A 58 0.23 -4.26 -15.75
CA GLU A 58 -0.45 -3.69 -14.58
C GLU A 58 -1.89 -3.25 -14.88
N LEU A 59 -2.78 -3.45 -13.90
CA LEU A 59 -4.16 -2.96 -13.88
C LEU A 59 -4.44 -2.27 -12.54
N THR A 60 -5.29 -1.25 -12.59
CA THR A 60 -5.87 -0.59 -11.42
C THR A 60 -7.32 -1.03 -11.23
N GLY A 61 -7.77 -1.13 -9.99
CA GLY A 61 -9.15 -1.45 -9.65
C GLY A 61 -9.73 -0.49 -8.59
N GLU A 62 -10.97 -0.78 -8.22
CA GLU A 62 -11.73 -0.03 -7.22
C GLU A 62 -11.05 -0.03 -5.84
N ARG A 63 -11.29 1.02 -5.07
CA ARG A 63 -10.78 1.13 -3.70
C ARG A 63 -11.57 0.19 -2.79
N ALA A 64 -10.86 -0.61 -1.99
CA ALA A 64 -11.50 -1.43 -0.96
C ALA A 64 -11.99 -0.56 0.21
N GLY A 65 -13.09 -0.96 0.84
CA GLY A 65 -13.72 -0.28 1.96
C GLY A 65 -14.21 -1.24 3.04
N VAL A 66 -14.74 -0.67 4.12
CA VAL A 66 -15.48 -1.43 5.14
C VAL A 66 -16.96 -1.26 4.85
N THR A 67 -17.67 -2.37 4.72
CA THR A 67 -19.12 -2.41 4.48
C THR A 67 -19.83 -2.97 5.70
N ALA A 68 -21.16 -2.90 5.72
CA ALA A 68 -21.98 -3.58 6.73
C ALA A 68 -21.71 -5.11 6.80
N GLY A 69 -21.20 -5.71 5.71
CA GLY A 69 -20.82 -7.12 5.65
C GLY A 69 -19.40 -7.44 6.13
N GLY A 70 -18.57 -6.43 6.41
CA GLY A 70 -17.15 -6.57 6.73
C GLY A 70 -16.24 -5.89 5.69
N SER A 71 -14.95 -6.23 5.70
CA SER A 71 -13.99 -5.72 4.71
C SER A 71 -14.33 -6.19 3.31
N SER A 72 -14.29 -5.29 2.33
CA SER A 72 -14.44 -5.64 0.91
C SER A 72 -13.14 -6.13 0.26
N VAL A 73 -12.05 -6.28 1.03
CA VAL A 73 -10.74 -6.72 0.54
C VAL A 73 -10.83 -8.04 -0.23
N PRO A 74 -11.54 -9.08 0.27
CA PRO A 74 -11.67 -10.34 -0.47
C PRO A 74 -12.33 -10.18 -1.83
N GLU A 75 -13.44 -9.44 -1.90
CA GLU A 75 -14.18 -9.20 -3.13
C GLU A 75 -13.36 -8.39 -4.12
N THR A 76 -12.66 -7.34 -3.65
CA THR A 76 -11.79 -6.50 -4.47
C THR A 76 -10.61 -7.30 -5.04
N ALA A 77 -9.97 -8.15 -4.24
CA ALA A 77 -8.87 -9.01 -4.70
C ALA A 77 -9.33 -10.00 -5.78
N LEU A 78 -10.47 -10.66 -5.55
CA LEU A 78 -11.04 -11.60 -6.51
C LEU A 78 -11.46 -10.91 -7.80
N ALA A 79 -11.99 -9.69 -7.72
CA ALA A 79 -12.32 -8.87 -8.89
C ALA A 79 -11.07 -8.51 -9.70
N LEU A 80 -9.97 -8.12 -9.03
CA LEU A 80 -8.69 -7.86 -9.69
C LEU A 80 -8.11 -9.08 -10.39
N VAL A 81 -8.19 -10.26 -9.75
CA VAL A 81 -7.78 -11.53 -10.38
C VAL A 81 -8.60 -11.79 -11.63
N ARG A 82 -9.92 -11.64 -11.58
CA ARG A 82 -10.79 -11.81 -12.77
C ARG A 82 -10.45 -10.81 -13.87
N ALA A 83 -10.22 -9.55 -13.52
CA ALA A 83 -9.83 -8.52 -14.48
C ALA A 83 -8.48 -8.83 -15.15
N ALA A 84 -7.48 -9.28 -14.37
CA ALA A 84 -6.19 -9.71 -14.90
C ALA A 84 -6.32 -10.87 -15.88
N ARG A 85 -7.17 -11.86 -15.58
CA ARG A 85 -7.43 -13.01 -16.47
C ARG A 85 -8.18 -12.64 -17.74
N GLN A 86 -9.05 -11.63 -17.68
CA GLN A 86 -9.71 -11.10 -18.87
C GLN A 86 -8.76 -10.29 -19.75
N ALA A 87 -7.82 -9.56 -19.13
CA ALA A 87 -6.86 -8.72 -19.84
C ALA A 87 -5.68 -9.53 -20.42
N TRP A 88 -5.22 -10.57 -19.72
CA TRP A 88 -4.01 -11.34 -20.01
C TRP A 88 -4.27 -12.86 -19.92
N PRO A 89 -5.18 -13.41 -20.74
CA PRO A 89 -5.62 -14.79 -20.61
C PRO A 89 -4.46 -15.79 -20.74
N ASP A 90 -3.61 -15.63 -21.75
CA ASP A 90 -2.51 -16.56 -22.06
C ASP A 90 -1.43 -16.57 -20.96
N GLU A 91 -1.19 -15.42 -20.32
CA GLU A 91 -0.15 -15.27 -19.31
C GLU A 91 -0.61 -15.70 -17.91
N THR A 92 -1.91 -15.68 -17.64
CA THR A 92 -2.47 -16.04 -16.33
C THR A 92 -2.56 -17.55 -16.10
N ASP A 93 -2.58 -18.35 -17.16
CA ASP A 93 -2.61 -19.82 -17.08
C ASP A 93 -1.31 -20.43 -16.50
N ALA A 94 -0.22 -19.66 -16.48
CA ALA A 94 1.10 -20.09 -16.00
C ALA A 94 1.50 -19.45 -14.65
N ILE A 95 0.56 -18.87 -13.90
CA ILE A 95 0.88 -18.24 -12.62
C ILE A 95 1.36 -19.30 -11.60
N ALA A 96 2.65 -19.24 -11.25
CA ALA A 96 3.23 -20.12 -10.23
C ALA A 96 3.00 -19.60 -8.79
N GLY A 97 2.81 -18.30 -8.61
CA GLY A 97 2.70 -17.68 -7.29
C GLY A 97 1.90 -16.38 -7.28
N ILE A 98 1.18 -16.16 -6.18
CA ILE A 98 0.38 -14.97 -5.89
C ILE A 98 0.83 -14.40 -4.54
N GLY A 99 1.11 -13.10 -4.53
CA GLY A 99 1.37 -12.33 -3.32
C GLY A 99 0.34 -11.22 -3.19
N LEU A 100 -0.26 -11.07 -2.02
CA LEU A 100 -1.22 -10.01 -1.74
C LEU A 100 -0.84 -9.22 -0.50
N GLY A 101 -0.84 -7.90 -0.60
CA GLY A 101 -0.82 -6.97 0.52
C GLY A 101 -2.16 -6.26 0.63
N ALA A 102 -2.76 -6.22 1.83
CA ALA A 102 -4.02 -5.49 2.02
C ALA A 102 -4.16 -4.81 3.38
N THR A 103 -4.71 -3.59 3.35
CA THR A 103 -5.09 -2.86 4.55
C THR A 103 -6.21 -3.58 5.29
N GLY A 104 -6.09 -3.70 6.62
CA GLY A 104 -7.12 -4.31 7.46
C GLY A 104 -7.24 -5.84 7.34
N LEU A 105 -6.36 -6.51 6.61
CA LEU A 105 -6.42 -7.97 6.43
C LEU A 105 -6.38 -8.73 7.77
N GLY A 106 -5.50 -8.34 8.69
CA GLY A 106 -5.34 -9.01 9.99
C GLY A 106 -6.42 -8.68 11.03
N THR A 107 -7.33 -7.75 10.74
CA THR A 107 -8.32 -7.27 11.73
C THR A 107 -9.76 -7.32 11.22
N LEU A 108 -9.97 -7.21 9.90
CA LEU A 108 -11.29 -7.06 9.28
C LEU A 108 -11.68 -8.25 8.39
N VAL A 109 -10.72 -9.10 8.01
CA VAL A 109 -10.99 -10.36 7.30
C VAL A 109 -11.07 -11.48 8.33
N ARG A 110 -12.22 -12.17 8.38
CA ARG A 110 -12.52 -13.17 9.41
C ARG A 110 -11.60 -14.38 9.38
N ASP A 111 -11.27 -14.85 8.18
CA ASP A 111 -10.39 -16.01 7.97
C ASP A 111 -9.42 -15.73 6.80
N PRO A 112 -8.26 -15.13 7.09
CA PRO A 112 -7.25 -14.86 6.07
C PRO A 112 -6.71 -16.15 5.42
N ALA A 113 -6.63 -17.28 6.12
CA ALA A 113 -6.13 -18.53 5.56
C ALA A 113 -7.11 -19.10 4.53
N ALA A 114 -8.41 -19.15 4.85
CA ALA A 114 -9.45 -19.53 3.90
C ALA A 114 -9.50 -18.57 2.70
N PHE A 115 -9.31 -17.27 2.93
CA PHE A 115 -9.23 -16.29 1.85
C PHE A 115 -8.04 -16.53 0.92
N ALA A 116 -6.85 -16.87 1.45
CA ALA A 116 -5.69 -17.24 0.63
C ALA A 116 -6.00 -18.46 -0.27
N SER A 117 -6.69 -19.46 0.28
CA SER A 117 -7.13 -20.64 -0.49
C SER A 117 -8.16 -20.28 -1.57
N ALA A 118 -9.10 -19.37 -1.28
CA ALA A 118 -10.07 -18.88 -2.27
C ALA A 118 -9.40 -18.12 -3.43
N LEU A 119 -8.37 -17.32 -3.15
CA LEU A 119 -7.56 -16.66 -4.18
C LEU A 119 -6.82 -17.66 -5.07
N ALA A 120 -6.27 -18.73 -4.48
CA ALA A 120 -5.63 -19.79 -5.24
C ALA A 120 -6.61 -20.45 -6.21
N GLN A 121 -7.85 -20.68 -5.77
CA GLN A 121 -8.90 -21.29 -6.59
C GLN A 121 -9.35 -20.38 -7.74
N ALA A 122 -9.50 -19.07 -7.49
CA ALA A 122 -9.99 -18.11 -8.49
C ALA A 122 -9.09 -17.95 -9.72
N VAL A 123 -7.80 -18.27 -9.60
CA VAL A 123 -6.86 -18.30 -10.74
C VAL A 123 -7.03 -19.56 -11.58
N VAL A 124 -7.43 -20.68 -10.95
CA VAL A 124 -7.58 -21.99 -11.60
C VAL A 124 -8.95 -22.17 -12.25
N ASP A 125 -10.01 -21.59 -11.68
CA ASP A 125 -11.37 -21.71 -12.23
C ASP A 125 -11.44 -21.21 -13.68
N ALA A 126 -12.27 -21.75 -14.56
CA ALA A 126 -12.38 -21.21 -15.92
C ALA A 126 -12.85 -19.74 -15.90
N PRO A 127 -12.39 -18.88 -16.84
CA PRO A 127 -12.93 -17.53 -16.97
C PRO A 127 -14.45 -17.60 -17.16
N ALA A 128 -15.21 -16.70 -16.52
CA ALA A 128 -16.63 -16.57 -16.82
C ALA A 128 -16.79 -16.20 -18.30
N PRO A 129 -17.75 -16.80 -19.04
CA PRO A 129 -17.96 -16.49 -20.45
C PRO A 129 -18.24 -14.99 -20.62
N ARG A 130 -17.68 -14.38 -21.67
CA ARG A 130 -17.92 -12.95 -21.96
C ARG A 130 -19.41 -12.74 -22.23
N PRO A 131 -20.01 -11.59 -21.87
CA PRO A 131 -21.46 -11.35 -21.97
C PRO A 131 -22.10 -11.58 -23.35
N ASN A 132 -21.28 -11.67 -24.42
CA ASN A 132 -21.71 -11.88 -25.81
C ASN A 132 -21.00 -13.05 -26.52
N GLU A 133 -20.31 -13.94 -25.80
CA GLU A 133 -19.78 -15.18 -26.41
C GLU A 133 -20.81 -16.31 -26.24
N GLN A 134 -21.24 -16.92 -27.35
CA GLN A 134 -21.90 -18.22 -27.30
C GLN A 134 -20.98 -19.18 -26.54
N PRO A 135 -21.50 -20.02 -25.61
CA PRO A 135 -20.69 -21.05 -25.00
C PRO A 135 -20.12 -21.94 -26.11
N GLY A 136 -18.81 -21.86 -26.32
CA GLY A 136 -18.09 -22.79 -27.16
C GLY A 136 -18.18 -24.21 -26.57
N PRO A 137 -17.74 -25.24 -27.32
CA PRO A 137 -17.58 -26.56 -26.72
C PRO A 137 -16.74 -26.44 -25.43
N PRO A 138 -17.06 -27.22 -24.38
CA PRO A 138 -16.28 -27.18 -23.15
C PRO A 138 -14.80 -27.36 -23.49
N PRO A 139 -13.89 -26.57 -22.89
CA PRO A 139 -12.46 -26.72 -23.15
C PRO A 139 -12.10 -28.18 -22.93
N GLU A 140 -11.33 -28.77 -23.87
CA GLU A 140 -10.84 -30.13 -23.66
C GLU A 140 -10.15 -30.17 -22.29
N PRO A 141 -10.45 -31.17 -21.44
CA PRO A 141 -9.84 -31.27 -20.14
C PRO A 141 -8.32 -31.24 -20.34
N HIS A 142 -7.67 -30.20 -19.79
CA HIS A 142 -6.22 -30.09 -19.83
C HIS A 142 -5.64 -31.45 -19.41
N ARG A 143 -4.90 -32.10 -20.32
CA ARG A 143 -4.41 -33.49 -20.14
C ARG A 143 -3.51 -33.66 -18.91
N HIS A 144 -3.16 -32.56 -18.23
CA HIS A 144 -2.47 -32.55 -16.94
C HIS A 144 -3.12 -31.51 -16.01
N PRO A 145 -3.39 -31.84 -14.73
CA PRO A 145 -3.82 -30.86 -13.75
C PRO A 145 -2.77 -29.75 -13.65
N GLN A 146 -3.17 -28.51 -13.92
CA GLN A 146 -2.30 -27.35 -13.72
C GLN A 146 -1.90 -27.27 -12.23
N PRO A 147 -0.62 -27.14 -11.89
CA PRO A 147 -0.20 -27.01 -10.51
C PRO A 147 -0.81 -25.73 -9.91
N ARG A 148 -1.52 -25.87 -8.78
CA ARG A 148 -2.12 -24.72 -8.09
C ARG A 148 -1.03 -23.70 -7.71
N PRO A 149 -1.27 -22.39 -7.89
CA PRO A 149 -0.30 -21.37 -7.51
C PRO A 149 -0.02 -21.40 -6.01
N ARG A 150 1.22 -21.06 -5.62
CA ARG A 150 1.56 -20.78 -4.22
C ARG A 150 1.03 -19.39 -3.86
N VAL A 151 0.13 -19.32 -2.88
CA VAL A 151 -0.48 -18.04 -2.46
C VAL A 151 0.01 -17.65 -1.08
N ALA A 152 0.53 -16.44 -0.99
CA ALA A 152 0.86 -15.77 0.26
C ALA A 152 0.09 -14.45 0.34
N ILE A 153 -0.58 -14.22 1.46
CA ILE A 153 -1.25 -12.96 1.73
C ILE A 153 -0.69 -12.35 3.01
N ALA A 154 -0.59 -11.03 3.04
CA ALA A 154 -0.03 -10.31 4.15
C ALA A 154 -0.77 -8.99 4.37
N ILE A 155 -0.64 -8.42 5.57
CA ILE A 155 -1.06 -7.03 5.77
C ILE A 155 -0.23 -6.11 4.87
N ASP A 156 -0.80 -5.01 4.44
CA ASP A 156 -0.15 -3.97 3.63
C ASP A 156 1.21 -3.51 4.17
N ALA A 157 1.39 -3.42 5.49
CA ALA A 157 2.66 -3.04 6.09
C ALA A 157 3.81 -4.02 5.76
N VAL A 158 3.51 -5.31 5.57
CA VAL A 158 4.51 -6.31 5.17
C VAL A 158 4.93 -6.11 3.73
N THR A 159 3.99 -5.91 2.80
CA THR A 159 4.34 -5.67 1.39
C THR A 159 4.97 -4.29 1.20
N ALA A 160 4.54 -3.28 1.94
CA ALA A 160 5.23 -1.99 1.97
C ALA A 160 6.69 -2.13 2.44
N HIS A 161 6.96 -2.96 3.47
CA HIS A 161 8.31 -3.25 3.94
C HIS A 161 9.14 -3.99 2.88
N LEU A 162 8.57 -5.05 2.30
CA LEU A 162 9.23 -5.84 1.25
C LEU A 162 9.59 -4.98 0.04
N GLY A 163 8.67 -4.13 -0.41
CA GLY A 163 8.89 -3.22 -1.53
C GLY A 163 9.95 -2.15 -1.22
N ALA A 164 9.78 -1.44 -0.11
CA ALA A 164 10.69 -0.35 0.26
C ALA A 164 12.12 -0.84 0.54
N LEU A 165 12.29 -2.00 1.18
CA LEU A 165 13.61 -2.52 1.55
C LEU A 165 14.15 -3.60 0.61
N ALA A 166 13.44 -3.91 -0.49
CA ALA A 166 13.75 -4.99 -1.41
C ALA A 166 13.95 -6.35 -0.69
N GLY A 167 13.09 -6.61 0.30
CA GLY A 167 13.11 -7.82 1.12
C GLY A 167 14.25 -7.92 2.14
N ARG A 168 15.08 -6.90 2.29
CA ARG A 168 16.14 -6.87 3.30
C ARG A 168 15.57 -6.55 4.69
N PRO A 169 16.15 -7.10 5.78
CA PRO A 169 15.75 -6.74 7.13
C PRO A 169 15.94 -5.25 7.44
N GLY A 170 15.09 -4.73 8.31
CA GLY A 170 15.05 -3.33 8.73
C GLY A 170 13.63 -2.91 9.14
N ALA A 171 13.39 -1.61 9.21
CA ALA A 171 12.07 -1.05 9.49
C ALA A 171 11.61 -0.08 8.41
N ILE A 172 10.30 0.12 8.35
CA ILE A 172 9.68 1.18 7.58
C ILE A 172 8.75 2.01 8.47
N VAL A 173 8.46 3.23 8.03
CA VAL A 173 7.25 3.96 8.39
C VAL A 173 6.45 4.26 7.12
N ALA A 174 5.21 3.80 7.06
CA ALA A 174 4.29 4.09 5.96
C ALA A 174 3.38 5.25 6.34
N LEU A 175 3.40 6.31 5.54
CA LEU A 175 2.72 7.58 5.76
C LEU A 175 1.67 7.82 4.66
N GLY A 176 0.41 7.64 5.00
CA GLY A 176 -0.73 7.87 4.11
C GLY A 176 -1.86 8.57 4.86
N THR A 177 -3.11 8.14 4.62
CA THR A 177 -4.26 8.56 5.44
C THR A 177 -4.00 8.30 6.94
N GLY A 178 -3.40 7.14 7.25
CA GLY A 178 -2.91 6.77 8.57
C GLY A 178 -1.39 6.60 8.62
N VAL A 179 -0.87 6.05 9.73
CA VAL A 179 0.57 5.80 9.93
C VAL A 179 0.79 4.43 10.53
N ILE A 180 1.78 3.70 10.00
CA ILE A 180 2.24 2.45 10.60
C ILE A 180 3.76 2.33 10.50
N GLY A 181 4.41 2.09 11.64
CA GLY A 181 5.79 1.64 11.72
C GLY A 181 5.83 0.12 11.71
N PHE A 182 6.68 -0.46 10.86
CA PHE A 182 6.79 -1.92 10.76
C PHE A 182 8.24 -2.36 10.59
N GLY A 183 8.75 -3.13 11.54
CA GLY A 183 10.09 -3.70 11.52
C GLY A 183 10.06 -5.23 11.49
N THR A 184 10.81 -5.82 10.58
CA THR A 184 10.90 -7.28 10.47
C THR A 184 12.16 -7.73 9.73
N ASP A 185 12.60 -8.96 10.02
CA ASP A 185 13.56 -9.74 9.24
C ASP A 185 12.87 -10.77 8.33
N GLY A 186 11.55 -10.88 8.40
CA GLY A 186 10.73 -11.87 7.70
C GLY A 186 10.69 -13.25 8.36
N ASP A 187 11.25 -13.40 9.58
CA ASP A 187 11.34 -14.67 10.30
C ASP A 187 11.05 -14.49 11.80
N GLY A 188 12.04 -14.14 12.61
CA GLY A 188 11.93 -14.12 14.07
C GLY A 188 11.46 -12.79 14.67
N VAL A 189 11.60 -11.68 13.92
CA VAL A 189 11.26 -10.34 14.41
C VAL A 189 10.06 -9.79 13.66
N TRP A 190 9.01 -9.45 14.39
CA TRP A 190 7.83 -8.79 13.85
C TRP A 190 7.38 -7.69 14.81
N ARG A 191 7.53 -6.44 14.40
CA ARG A 191 7.31 -5.29 15.27
C ARG A 191 6.45 -4.24 14.58
N ARG A 192 5.18 -4.19 14.98
CA ARG A 192 4.25 -3.13 14.61
C ARG A 192 4.26 -2.01 15.64
N VAL A 193 4.32 -0.77 15.18
CA VAL A 193 4.16 0.44 15.98
C VAL A 193 3.14 1.34 15.30
N ASP A 194 2.23 1.92 16.09
CA ASP A 194 1.08 2.67 15.59
C ASP A 194 0.20 1.86 14.61
N GLY A 195 -0.64 2.51 13.80
CA GLY A 195 -1.63 1.88 12.94
C GLY A 195 -2.89 1.48 13.71
N TRP A 196 -3.27 2.28 14.71
CA TRP A 196 -4.48 2.04 15.53
C TRP A 196 -5.71 2.81 15.01
N GLY A 197 -5.59 3.44 13.84
CA GLY A 197 -6.60 4.29 13.25
C GLY A 197 -6.58 5.71 13.81
N HIS A 198 -7.10 6.64 13.01
CA HIS A 198 -7.14 8.08 13.29
C HIS A 198 -7.73 8.52 14.66
N LEU A 199 -8.46 7.65 15.38
CA LEU A 199 -9.00 7.96 16.72
C LEU A 199 -8.02 7.62 17.85
N LEU A 200 -7.18 6.60 17.68
CA LEU A 200 -6.34 6.03 18.74
C LEU A 200 -4.83 6.14 18.45
N GLY A 201 -4.47 6.48 17.21
CA GLY A 201 -3.10 6.55 16.72
C GLY A 201 -3.01 7.32 15.40
N ASP A 202 -2.31 6.74 14.44
CA ASP A 202 -2.00 7.34 13.13
C ASP A 202 -1.35 8.73 13.26
N ARG A 203 -0.45 8.89 14.24
CA ARG A 203 0.12 10.19 14.58
C ARG A 203 1.04 10.67 13.47
N GLY A 204 0.78 11.89 13.00
CA GLY A 204 1.49 12.46 11.85
C GLY A 204 0.99 11.98 10.48
N GLY A 205 -0.06 11.15 10.43
CA GLY A 205 -0.71 10.75 9.19
C GLY A 205 -1.59 11.85 8.61
N GLY A 206 -2.11 11.65 7.40
CA GLY A 206 -2.96 12.62 6.72
C GLY A 206 -4.19 13.00 7.54
N ALA A 207 -4.89 12.01 8.12
CA ALA A 207 -6.06 12.25 8.97
C ALA A 207 -5.69 13.08 10.21
N TRP A 208 -4.54 12.81 10.81
CA TRP A 208 -4.02 13.55 11.95
C TRP A 208 -3.71 15.01 11.57
N ILE A 209 -2.99 15.22 10.47
CA ILE A 209 -2.64 16.56 9.96
C ILE A 209 -3.91 17.35 9.65
N GLY A 210 -4.85 16.77 8.91
CA GLY A 210 -6.10 17.41 8.56
C GLY A 210 -6.94 17.75 9.79
N GLN A 211 -7.02 16.84 10.76
CA GLN A 211 -7.71 17.12 12.03
C GLN A 211 -7.05 18.28 12.78
N ARG A 212 -5.71 18.29 12.93
CA ARG A 212 -5.01 19.41 13.59
C ARG A 212 -5.21 20.73 12.85
N GLY A 213 -5.26 20.69 11.52
CA GLY A 213 -5.54 21.85 10.67
C GLY A 213 -6.94 22.41 10.91
N LEU A 214 -7.96 21.54 10.93
CA LEU A 214 -9.35 21.93 11.20
C LEU A 214 -9.53 22.44 12.64
N GLU A 215 -8.85 21.84 13.61
CA GLU A 215 -8.84 22.34 14.99
C GLU A 215 -8.24 23.76 15.07
N ALA A 216 -7.12 24.04 14.38
CA ALA A 216 -6.53 25.37 14.32
C ALA A 216 -7.44 26.40 13.61
N ALA A 217 -8.12 25.98 12.54
CA ALA A 217 -9.13 26.78 11.85
C ALA A 217 -10.29 27.16 12.79
N LEU A 218 -10.86 26.20 13.52
CA LEU A 218 -11.96 26.44 14.45
C LEU A 218 -11.55 27.33 15.63
N ARG A 219 -10.34 27.16 16.16
CA ARG A 219 -9.80 28.09 17.18
C ARG A 219 -9.77 29.53 16.69
N THR A 220 -9.46 29.73 15.41
CA THR A 220 -9.47 31.05 14.79
C THR A 220 -10.89 31.58 14.60
N TYR A 221 -11.80 30.72 14.18
CA TYR A 221 -13.23 31.05 14.06
C TYR A 221 -13.84 31.47 15.41
N ASP A 222 -13.48 30.78 16.49
CA ASP A 222 -13.93 31.09 17.86
C ASP A 222 -13.26 32.33 18.48
N GLY A 223 -12.30 32.95 17.79
CA GLY A 223 -11.52 34.09 18.29
C GLY A 223 -10.51 33.74 19.39
N LEU A 224 -10.15 32.45 19.54
CA LEU A 224 -9.19 31.97 20.55
C LEU A 224 -7.72 32.14 20.11
N ASP A 225 -7.48 32.25 18.81
CA ASP A 225 -6.17 32.41 18.18
C ASP A 225 -6.35 33.12 16.83
N THR A 226 -5.30 33.74 16.29
CA THR A 226 -5.29 34.30 14.93
C THR A 226 -4.37 33.52 13.99
N ALA A 227 -3.53 32.62 14.52
CA ALA A 227 -2.51 31.91 13.76
C ALA A 227 -3.06 30.92 12.72
N GLY A 228 -4.34 30.52 12.82
CA GLY A 228 -4.99 29.60 11.88
C GLY A 228 -5.86 30.28 10.82
N ALA A 229 -5.64 31.57 10.52
CA ALA A 229 -6.47 32.31 9.57
C ALA A 229 -6.45 31.71 8.15
N ALA A 230 -5.28 31.37 7.62
CA ALA A 230 -5.18 30.75 6.30
C ALA A 230 -5.82 29.35 6.28
N LEU A 231 -5.67 28.59 7.36
CA LEU A 231 -6.32 27.29 7.53
C LEU A 231 -7.85 27.43 7.60
N LEU A 232 -8.36 28.47 8.25
CA LEU A 232 -9.79 28.76 8.29
C LEU A 232 -10.36 29.07 6.90
N ASP A 233 -9.67 29.90 6.12
CA ASP A 233 -10.09 30.23 4.76
C ASP A 233 -10.07 29.00 3.85
N ALA A 234 -9.01 28.19 3.91
CA ALA A 234 -8.92 26.95 3.16
C ALA A 234 -10.00 25.92 3.57
N ALA A 235 -10.27 25.79 4.87
CA ALA A 235 -11.31 24.91 5.39
C ALA A 235 -12.70 25.37 4.95
N LYS A 236 -12.98 26.68 4.97
CA LYS A 236 -14.23 27.26 4.44
C LYS A 236 -14.41 26.98 2.95
N ALA A 237 -13.34 27.12 2.17
CA ALA A 237 -13.38 26.84 0.73
C ALA A 237 -13.72 25.35 0.45
N ARG A 238 -13.27 24.44 1.31
CA ARG A 238 -13.48 22.99 1.12
C ARG A 238 -14.80 22.47 1.68
N PHE A 239 -15.12 22.86 2.90
CA PHE A 239 -16.19 22.26 3.70
C PHE A 239 -17.36 23.21 3.92
N GLY A 240 -17.28 24.44 3.42
CA GLY A 240 -18.30 25.47 3.63
C GLY A 240 -18.26 26.08 5.03
N ALA A 241 -19.40 26.54 5.53
CA ALA A 241 -19.48 27.24 6.81
C ALA A 241 -19.08 26.32 8.00
N PRO A 242 -18.26 26.79 8.97
CA PRO A 242 -17.75 26.00 10.09
C PRO A 242 -18.79 25.21 10.89
N GLU A 243 -19.98 25.78 11.04
CA GLU A 243 -21.12 25.20 11.75
C GLU A 243 -21.61 23.88 11.12
N THR A 244 -21.29 23.65 9.84
CA THR A 244 -21.71 22.45 9.10
C THR A 244 -20.71 21.30 9.20
N TRP A 245 -19.46 21.57 9.58
CA TRP A 245 -18.36 20.59 9.51
C TRP A 245 -18.59 19.34 10.39
N PRO A 246 -19.11 19.42 11.63
CA PRO A 246 -19.30 18.23 12.46
C PRO A 246 -20.24 17.19 11.83
N ALA A 247 -21.32 17.64 11.18
CA ALA A 247 -22.27 16.77 10.49
C ALA A 247 -21.65 16.06 9.27
N GLN A 248 -20.61 16.65 8.67
CA GLN A 248 -19.87 16.06 7.56
C GLN A 248 -18.88 14.98 8.03
N LEU A 249 -18.62 14.84 9.33
CA LEU A 249 -17.64 13.87 9.86
C LEU A 249 -18.30 12.75 10.67
N TYR A 250 -19.28 13.05 11.53
CA TYR A 250 -19.76 12.07 12.52
C TYR A 250 -20.43 10.83 11.93
N THR A 251 -21.19 10.99 10.85
CA THR A 251 -22.00 9.90 10.27
C THR A 251 -21.27 9.13 9.17
N ARG A 252 -20.02 9.48 8.88
CA ARG A 252 -19.25 8.91 7.77
C ARG A 252 -18.36 7.76 8.21
N ASP A 253 -18.40 6.68 7.43
CA ASP A 253 -17.50 5.52 7.58
C ASP A 253 -16.08 5.82 7.09
N ASP A 254 -15.93 6.75 6.13
CA ASP A 254 -14.66 7.18 5.55
C ASP A 254 -14.06 8.44 6.21
N ARG A 255 -14.46 8.73 7.46
CA ARG A 255 -14.03 9.92 8.22
C ARG A 255 -12.52 10.20 8.19
N ALA A 256 -11.69 9.16 8.23
CA ALA A 256 -10.23 9.31 8.17
C ALA A 256 -9.80 9.88 6.81
N GLY A 257 -10.43 9.43 5.73
CA GLY A 257 -10.21 9.95 4.38
C GLY A 257 -10.67 11.39 4.23
N VAL A 258 -11.83 11.75 4.81
CA VAL A 258 -12.32 13.13 4.81
C VAL A 258 -11.37 14.05 5.55
N LEU A 259 -10.91 13.67 6.75
CA LEU A 259 -9.90 14.43 7.49
C LEU A 259 -8.61 14.55 6.67
N ALA A 260 -8.10 13.44 6.14
CA ALA A 260 -6.87 13.43 5.35
C ALA A 260 -6.96 14.28 4.08
N SER A 261 -8.16 14.50 3.54
CA SER A 261 -8.36 15.36 2.36
C SER A 261 -8.01 16.82 2.58
N PHE A 262 -7.85 17.25 3.85
CA PHE A 262 -7.42 18.59 4.22
C PHE A 262 -5.90 18.71 4.45
N ALA A 263 -5.17 17.59 4.51
CA ALA A 263 -3.71 17.63 4.69
C ALA A 263 -2.96 18.38 3.55
N PRO A 264 -3.37 18.28 2.27
CA PRO A 264 -2.77 19.09 1.20
C PRO A 264 -2.91 20.59 1.43
N ASP A 265 -4.06 21.06 1.93
CA ASP A 265 -4.26 22.49 2.20
C ASP A 265 -3.41 22.98 3.37
N VAL A 266 -3.22 22.14 4.40
CA VAL A 266 -2.28 22.42 5.48
C VAL A 266 -0.86 22.54 4.91
N ALA A 267 -0.46 21.67 3.98
CA ALA A 267 0.84 21.77 3.34
C ALA A 267 1.00 23.02 2.48
N GLU A 268 -0.03 23.42 1.74
CA GLU A 268 -0.04 24.65 0.94
C GLU A 268 0.03 25.90 1.83
N ALA A 269 -0.73 25.94 2.93
CA ALA A 269 -0.68 27.03 3.90
C ALA A 269 0.73 27.15 4.51
N ALA A 270 1.34 26.03 4.90
CA ALA A 270 2.70 25.99 5.43
C ALA A 270 3.73 26.48 4.40
N ALA A 271 3.58 26.10 3.13
CA ALA A 271 4.44 26.57 2.03
C ALA A 271 4.28 28.07 1.78
N SER A 272 3.10 28.63 2.05
CA SER A 272 2.79 30.06 1.97
C SER A 272 3.22 30.86 3.20
N GLY A 273 3.85 30.22 4.19
CA GLY A 273 4.41 30.87 5.38
C GLY A 273 3.50 30.86 6.61
N ASP A 274 2.36 30.14 6.59
CA ASP A 274 1.51 29.98 7.78
C ASP A 274 2.25 29.19 8.87
N SER A 275 2.45 29.84 10.02
CA SER A 275 3.21 29.26 11.13
C SER A 275 2.49 28.07 11.79
N ALA A 276 1.16 28.13 11.93
CA ALA A 276 0.40 27.06 12.58
C ALA A 276 0.43 25.79 11.72
N ALA A 277 0.24 25.94 10.41
CA ALA A 277 0.36 24.85 9.46
C ALA A 277 1.78 24.27 9.43
N GLY A 278 2.80 25.15 9.47
CA GLY A 278 4.19 24.72 9.54
C GLY A 278 4.53 23.90 10.79
N ASP A 279 4.01 24.31 11.95
CA ASP A 279 4.17 23.58 13.22
C ASP A 279 3.44 22.24 13.21
N ILE A 280 2.24 22.17 12.61
CA ILE A 280 1.49 20.90 12.45
C ILE A 280 2.31 19.91 11.64
N LEU A 281 2.87 20.34 10.49
CA LEU A 281 3.70 19.46 9.66
C LEU A 281 5.00 19.04 10.35
N ALA A 282 5.67 19.94 11.07
CA ALA A 282 6.88 19.61 11.81
C ALA A 282 6.61 18.56 12.91
N ARG A 283 5.51 18.71 13.64
CA ARG A 283 5.07 17.70 14.63
C ARG A 283 4.73 16.38 13.95
N ALA A 284 4.06 16.40 12.80
CA ALA A 284 3.76 15.20 12.03
C ALA A 284 5.04 14.43 11.63
N GLY A 285 6.06 15.14 11.13
CA GLY A 285 7.36 14.56 10.81
C GLY A 285 8.06 13.95 12.03
N THR A 286 7.98 14.62 13.18
CA THR A 286 8.54 14.13 14.45
C THR A 286 7.87 12.83 14.93
N GLU A 287 6.53 12.79 14.91
CA GLU A 287 5.75 11.60 15.28
C GLU A 287 6.01 10.42 14.32
N ALA A 288 6.12 10.71 13.02
CA ALA A 288 6.48 9.73 12.00
C ALA A 288 7.89 9.13 12.25
N ALA A 289 8.87 9.96 12.56
CA ALA A 289 10.23 9.54 12.89
C ALA A 289 10.24 8.61 14.10
N ARG A 290 9.60 9.03 15.19
CA ARG A 290 9.50 8.22 16.42
C ARG A 290 8.79 6.90 16.19
N THR A 291 7.75 6.89 15.37
CA THR A 291 7.06 5.66 14.98
C THR A 291 7.98 4.70 14.23
N GLY A 292 8.73 5.20 13.23
CA GLY A 292 9.71 4.41 12.47
C GLY A 292 10.86 3.89 13.33
N LEU A 293 11.47 4.75 14.14
CA LEU A 293 12.54 4.40 15.08
C LEU A 293 12.07 3.37 16.11
N ALA A 294 10.86 3.53 16.65
CA ALA A 294 10.30 2.59 17.60
C ALA A 294 10.01 1.23 16.97
N ALA A 295 9.77 1.13 15.65
CA ALA A 295 9.59 -0.13 14.94
C ALA A 295 10.91 -0.88 14.69
N LEU A 296 12.05 -0.18 14.77
CA LEU A 296 13.38 -0.75 14.60
C LEU A 296 13.83 -1.52 15.85
N HIS A 297 13.48 -2.80 15.91
CA HIS A 297 13.90 -3.71 16.98
C HIS A 297 15.44 -3.81 17.06
N PRO A 298 16.07 -3.93 18.25
CA PRO A 298 17.53 -3.99 18.39
C PRO A 298 18.23 -5.11 17.61
N SER A 299 17.52 -6.20 17.31
CA SER A 299 18.05 -7.32 16.50
C SER A 299 18.03 -7.07 14.99
N LEU A 300 17.40 -5.99 14.54
CA LEU A 300 17.37 -5.63 13.11
C LEU A 300 18.57 -4.74 12.77
N PRO A 301 19.09 -4.83 11.53
CA PRO A 301 20.01 -3.83 11.01
C PRO A 301 19.38 -2.44 11.15
N PRO A 302 20.16 -1.39 11.48
CA PRO A 302 19.62 -0.05 11.73
C PRO A 302 19.28 0.66 10.42
N ARG A 303 18.38 0.08 9.64
CA ARG A 303 17.90 0.57 8.35
C ARG A 303 16.45 0.97 8.48
N LEU A 304 16.15 2.21 8.11
CA LEU A 304 14.79 2.74 8.12
C LEU A 304 14.46 3.39 6.77
N ALA A 305 13.31 3.06 6.20
CA ALA A 305 12.76 3.77 5.05
C ALA A 305 11.42 4.43 5.41
N ALA A 306 11.17 5.63 4.89
CA ALA A 306 9.85 6.24 4.89
C ALA A 306 9.18 5.96 3.54
N THR A 307 7.90 5.58 3.55
CA THR A 307 7.12 5.32 2.33
C THR A 307 5.72 5.93 2.45
N GLY A 308 4.98 5.94 1.36
CA GLY A 308 3.59 6.41 1.29
C GLY A 308 3.43 7.83 0.72
N GLY A 309 2.24 8.10 0.19
CA GLY A 309 1.95 9.30 -0.58
C GLY A 309 2.01 10.62 0.21
N LEU A 310 1.92 10.58 1.54
CA LEU A 310 1.97 11.78 2.37
C LEU A 310 3.35 12.47 2.31
N LEU A 311 4.42 11.73 1.98
CA LEU A 311 5.75 12.28 1.78
C LEU A 311 5.81 13.31 0.65
N ALA A 312 4.87 13.27 -0.30
CA ALA A 312 4.76 14.26 -1.36
C ALA A 312 4.42 15.67 -0.83
N ALA A 313 3.90 15.79 0.40
CA ALA A 313 3.73 17.09 1.08
C ALA A 313 5.08 17.79 1.33
N GLY A 314 6.19 17.05 1.37
CA GLY A 314 7.54 17.60 1.45
C GLY A 314 7.75 18.53 2.64
N GLY A 315 8.55 19.57 2.42
CA GLY A 315 8.70 20.71 3.33
C GLY A 315 9.03 20.31 4.77
N ARG A 316 8.34 20.95 5.73
CA ARG A 316 8.58 20.81 7.17
C ARG A 316 8.32 19.39 7.70
N LEU A 317 7.46 18.62 7.05
CA LEU A 317 7.19 17.23 7.44
C LEU A 317 8.44 16.37 7.20
N VAL A 318 8.99 16.42 5.97
CA VAL A 318 10.15 15.60 5.61
C VAL A 318 11.42 16.08 6.31
N SER A 319 11.60 17.39 6.48
CA SER A 319 12.75 17.91 7.23
C SER A 319 12.70 17.50 8.69
N ALA A 320 11.57 17.70 9.39
CA ALA A 320 11.45 17.32 10.79
C ALA A 320 11.59 15.81 11.02
N PHE A 321 11.10 14.99 10.08
CA PHE A 321 11.33 13.55 10.10
C PHE A 321 12.83 13.21 10.08
N ARG A 322 13.58 13.75 9.11
CA ARG A 322 15.02 13.49 8.96
C ARG A 322 15.83 14.01 10.15
N ASP A 323 15.53 15.23 10.60
CA ASP A 323 16.20 15.86 11.73
C ASP A 323 15.97 15.07 13.03
N THR A 324 14.75 14.59 13.25
CA THR A 324 14.42 13.77 14.42
C THR A 324 15.15 12.43 14.40
N VAL A 325 15.21 11.76 13.24
CA VAL A 325 15.97 10.50 13.12
C VAL A 325 17.45 10.72 13.39
N ALA A 326 18.05 11.74 12.76
CA ALA A 326 19.47 12.05 12.94
C ALA A 326 19.81 12.43 14.40
N ALA A 327 18.91 13.15 15.08
CA ALA A 327 19.11 13.58 16.47
C ALA A 327 18.92 12.44 17.47
N GLU A 328 17.87 11.62 17.33
CA GLU A 328 17.52 10.60 18.32
C GLU A 328 18.29 9.28 18.10
N ARG A 329 18.62 8.94 16.85
CA ARG A 329 19.28 7.68 16.47
C ARG A 329 20.26 7.88 15.30
N PRO A 330 21.42 8.53 15.53
CA PRO A 330 22.41 8.81 14.49
C PRO A 330 23.06 7.57 13.87
N ASP A 331 22.88 6.39 14.49
CA ASP A 331 23.31 5.09 13.96
C ASP A 331 22.38 4.53 12.86
N VAL A 332 21.20 5.13 12.68
CA VAL A 332 20.20 4.65 11.71
C VAL A 332 20.50 5.18 10.30
N ASP A 333 20.65 4.23 9.37
CA ASP A 333 20.74 4.45 7.94
C ASP A 333 19.33 4.69 7.37
N LEU A 334 19.02 5.97 7.10
CA LEU A 334 17.82 6.36 6.36
C LEU A 334 18.03 6.09 4.88
N VAL A 335 17.30 5.11 4.35
CA VAL A 335 17.37 4.71 2.94
C VAL A 335 16.14 5.14 2.17
N ASP A 336 16.34 5.51 0.91
CA ASP A 336 15.22 5.70 -0.01
C ASP A 336 14.54 4.36 -0.31
N PRO A 337 13.20 4.32 -0.43
CA PRO A 337 12.48 3.11 -0.76
C PRO A 337 12.87 2.61 -2.15
N ALA A 338 13.23 1.33 -2.27
CA ALA A 338 13.62 0.69 -3.52
C ALA A 338 12.43 0.46 -4.48
N GLY A 339 11.23 0.38 -3.93
CA GLY A 339 9.99 0.12 -4.64
C GLY A 339 8.77 0.40 -3.76
N ASP A 340 7.60 0.03 -4.26
CA ASP A 340 6.31 0.28 -3.64
C ASP A 340 5.66 -1.01 -3.08
N PRO A 341 4.48 -0.92 -2.43
CA PRO A 341 3.80 -2.11 -1.90
C PRO A 341 3.44 -3.17 -2.96
N LEU A 342 3.25 -2.78 -4.22
CA LEU A 342 2.98 -3.72 -5.31
C LEU A 342 4.25 -4.48 -5.72
N ASP A 343 5.41 -3.81 -5.71
CA ASP A 343 6.72 -4.49 -5.82
C ASP A 343 6.92 -5.49 -4.68
N GLY A 344 6.53 -5.12 -3.46
CA GLY A 344 6.57 -6.00 -2.30
C GLY A 344 5.61 -7.20 -2.42
N ALA A 345 4.42 -7.01 -3.00
CA ALA A 345 3.49 -8.09 -3.28
C ALA A 345 4.04 -9.07 -4.34
N LEU A 346 4.72 -8.58 -5.37
CA LEU A 346 5.44 -9.42 -6.34
C LEU A 346 6.57 -10.23 -5.68
N LEU A 347 7.35 -9.60 -4.81
CA LEU A 347 8.41 -10.28 -4.05
C LEU A 347 7.84 -11.32 -3.08
N LEU A 348 6.69 -11.04 -2.47
CA LEU A 348 5.97 -12.00 -1.63
C LEU A 348 5.52 -13.23 -2.45
N ALA A 349 5.01 -13.01 -3.66
CA ALA A 349 4.64 -14.07 -4.60
C ALA A 349 5.83 -14.97 -4.94
N GLU A 350 6.98 -14.36 -5.26
CA GLU A 350 8.22 -15.09 -5.55
C GLU A 350 8.68 -15.93 -4.35
N ARG A 351 8.71 -15.34 -3.15
CA ARG A 351 9.06 -16.07 -1.91
C ARG A 351 8.10 -17.23 -1.63
N ALA A 352 6.83 -17.09 -1.98
CA ALA A 352 5.85 -18.16 -1.82
C ALA A 352 6.17 -19.35 -2.73
N VAL A 353 6.63 -19.09 -3.96
CA VAL A 353 7.07 -20.12 -4.91
C VAL A 353 8.33 -20.83 -4.42
N THR A 354 9.32 -20.08 -3.93
CA THR A 354 10.59 -20.65 -3.45
C THR A 354 10.51 -21.28 -2.06
N GLY A 355 9.37 -21.16 -1.37
CA GLY A 355 9.18 -21.68 -0.02
C GLY A 355 9.87 -20.85 1.08
N ALA A 356 10.23 -19.60 0.76
CA ALA A 356 10.91 -18.67 1.66
C ALA A 356 9.95 -17.82 2.51
N VAL A 357 8.63 -18.01 2.40
CA VAL A 357 7.64 -17.33 3.26
C VAL A 357 7.45 -18.10 4.56
N ARG A 358 7.52 -17.37 5.68
CA ARG A 358 7.12 -17.83 7.00
C ARG A 358 5.74 -17.28 7.34
N THR A 359 4.83 -18.15 7.77
CA THR A 359 3.54 -17.72 8.30
C THR A 359 3.74 -17.08 9.67
N HIS A 360 3.09 -15.95 9.90
CA HIS A 360 3.12 -15.28 11.20
C HIS A 360 1.80 -14.56 11.42
N SER A 361 0.96 -15.03 12.33
CA SER A 361 -0.25 -14.31 12.71
C SER A 361 0.10 -13.12 13.61
N PRO A 362 -0.41 -11.90 13.38
CA PRO A 362 -1.50 -11.53 12.46
C PRO A 362 -1.00 -10.79 11.20
N TYR A 363 0.11 -11.21 10.60
CA TYR A 363 0.80 -10.46 9.53
C TYR A 363 0.89 -11.18 8.19
N VAL A 364 1.11 -12.50 8.17
CA VAL A 364 1.36 -13.28 6.95
C VAL A 364 0.69 -14.66 7.04
N TRP A 365 -0.04 -15.03 5.99
CA TRP A 365 -0.72 -16.32 5.84
C TRP A 365 -0.37 -16.95 4.49
N LEU A 366 -0.35 -18.27 4.46
CA LEU A 366 -0.18 -19.07 3.25
C LEU A 366 -1.46 -19.84 2.98
N ALA A 367 -1.83 -20.01 1.71
CA ALA A 367 -2.89 -20.94 1.35
C ALA A 367 -2.47 -22.38 1.72
N GLU A 368 -3.43 -23.15 2.22
CA GLU A 368 -3.21 -24.56 2.51
C GLU A 368 -2.88 -25.32 1.23
N ARG A 369 -1.85 -26.18 1.29
CA ARG A 369 -1.64 -27.15 0.22
C ARG A 369 -2.76 -28.18 0.36
N SER A 370 -3.71 -28.19 -0.56
CA SER A 370 -4.65 -29.33 -0.65
C SER A 370 -3.82 -30.60 -0.80
N ALA A 371 -4.04 -31.56 0.11
CA ALA A 371 -3.38 -32.87 0.14
C ALA A 371 -3.73 -33.71 -1.09
#